data_AF-A0A644XJ53-F1
#
_entry.id   AF-A0A644XJ53-F1
#
_cell.length_a   1.000
_cell.length_b   1.000
_cell.length_c   1.000
_cell.angle_alpha   90.00
_cell.angle_beta   90.00
_cell.angle_gamma   90.00
#
_symmetry.space_group_name_H-M   'P 1'
#
loop_
_entity.id
_entity.type
_entity.pdbx_description
1 polymer ?
#
loop_
_entity_poly.entity_id
_entity_poly.type
_entity_poly.pdbx_seq_one_letter_code
_entity_poly.pdbx_strand_id
1 'polypeptide(L)'
;MNRFYIIIKFLLDKSIPLKEKWWVIIPLIYIVSPADLIPAPVLGFSIIDDAVVLAFLLSIASGKTKKYYNEHGAEYKGKEKEDIKNVVEDVEYEIKKDED
;
A
#
# COMPACT_ATOMS: atom_id res chain seq x y z
N MET A 1 16.99 -6.91 -8.74
CA MET A 1 16.51 -5.67 -8.09
C MET A 1 16.55 -5.85 -6.59
N ASN A 2 17.19 -4.96 -5.84
CA ASN A 2 17.19 -5.04 -4.38
C ASN A 2 15.76 -4.89 -3.85
N ARG A 3 15.26 -5.88 -3.11
CA ARG A 3 13.91 -5.85 -2.53
C ARG A 3 13.69 -4.64 -1.60
N PHE A 4 14.75 -4.25 -0.89
CA PHE A 4 14.78 -3.01 -0.08
C PHE A 4 14.51 -1.75 -0.89
N TYR A 5 15.07 -1.64 -2.09
CA TYR A 5 14.87 -0.48 -2.96
C TYR A 5 13.39 -0.32 -3.35
N ILE A 6 12.69 -1.42 -3.56
CA ILE A 6 11.27 -1.40 -3.94
C ILE A 6 10.40 -0.93 -2.76
N ILE A 7 10.75 -1.31 -1.52
CA ILE A 7 10.04 -0.85 -0.32
C ILE A 7 10.26 0.66 -0.11
N ILE A 8 11.49 1.15 -0.30
CA ILE A 8 11.77 2.61 -0.24
C ILE A 8 10.99 3.33 -1.35
N LYS A 9 10.98 2.79 -2.56
CA LYS A 9 10.19 3.33 -3.68
C LYS A 9 8.70 3.38 -3.32
N PHE A 10 8.13 2.31 -2.77
CA PHE A 10 6.75 2.25 -2.28
C PHE A 10 6.43 3.36 -1.26
N LEU A 11 7.32 3.59 -0.30
CA LEU A 11 7.13 4.62 0.73
C LEU A 11 7.19 6.04 0.16
N LEU A 12 8.07 6.28 -0.81
CA LEU A 12 8.23 7.59 -1.48
C LEU A 12 7.20 7.83 -2.59
N ASP A 13 6.51 6.79 -3.06
CA ASP A 13 5.58 6.87 -4.18
C ASP A 13 4.35 7.72 -3.85
N LYS A 14 4.16 8.86 -4.53
CA LYS A 14 3.03 9.77 -4.29
C LYS A 14 1.69 9.19 -4.78
N SER A 15 1.70 8.19 -5.66
CA SER A 15 0.47 7.53 -6.17
C SER A 15 -0.22 6.68 -5.10
N ILE A 16 0.51 6.31 -4.04
CA ILE A 16 0.03 5.42 -3.00
C ILE A 16 -0.59 6.25 -1.87
N PRO A 17 -1.85 5.99 -1.50
CA PRO A 17 -2.52 6.75 -0.45
C PRO A 17 -1.78 6.59 0.88
N LEU A 18 -1.70 7.67 1.66
CA LEU A 18 -0.99 7.70 2.94
C LEU A 18 -1.44 6.59 3.90
N LYS A 19 -2.74 6.24 3.88
CA LYS A 19 -3.32 5.15 4.68
C LYS A 19 -2.61 3.81 4.47
N GLU A 20 -2.19 3.52 3.24
CA GLU A 20 -1.49 2.27 2.92
C GLU A 20 -0.02 2.29 3.33
N LYS A 21 0.57 3.49 3.42
CA LYS A 21 1.94 3.68 3.91
C LYS A 21 2.02 3.54 5.43
N TRP A 22 1.00 3.99 6.16
CA TRP A 22 0.93 3.87 7.62
C TRP A 22 1.07 2.41 8.10
N TRP A 23 0.53 1.44 7.37
CA TRP A 23 0.70 0.01 7.67
C TRP A 23 2.15 -0.48 7.64
N VAL A 24 3.04 0.20 6.92
CA VAL A 24 4.48 -0.10 6.88
C VAL A 24 5.24 0.81 7.86
N ILE A 25 4.86 2.07 7.97
CA ILE A 25 5.54 3.07 8.80
C ILE A 25 5.39 2.77 10.30
N ILE A 26 4.20 2.38 10.77
CA ILE A 26 3.95 2.10 12.19
C ILE A 26 4.89 1.00 12.72
N PRO A 27 4.94 -0.21 12.12
CA PRO A 27 5.87 -1.24 12.57
C PRO A 27 7.34 -0.86 12.35
N LEU A 28 7.66 0.00 11.38
CA LEU A 28 9.02 0.52 11.21
C LEU A 28 9.43 1.44 12.37
N ILE A 29 8.54 2.32 12.81
CA ILE A 29 8.76 3.19 13.98
C ILE A 29 8.96 2.34 15.24
N TYR A 30 8.19 1.26 15.38
CA TYR A 30 8.34 0.31 16.49
C TYR A 30 9.75 -0.30 16.56
N ILE A 31 10.30 -0.70 15.41
CA ILE A 31 11.66 -1.27 15.35
C ILE A 31 12.73 -0.22 15.71
N VAL A 32 12.55 1.04 15.32
CA VAL A 32 13.52 2.12 15.57
C VAL A 32 13.47 2.60 17.01
N SER A 33 12.26 2.65 17.58
CA SER A 33 12.01 3.03 18.96
C SER A 33 11.03 2.02 19.54
N PRO A 34 11.53 0.93 20.16
CA PRO A 34 10.69 0.03 20.94
C PRO A 34 10.18 0.84 22.13
N ALA A 35 9.07 1.56 21.94
CA ALA A 35 8.38 2.22 23.03
C ALA A 35 8.07 1.12 24.04
N ASP A 36 8.45 1.32 25.31
CA ASP A 36 8.24 0.43 26.46
C ASP A 36 6.74 0.14 26.68
N LEU A 37 6.10 -0.58 25.75
CA LEU A 37 4.70 -0.99 25.78
C LEU A 37 4.49 -2.12 26.78
N ILE A 38 5.56 -2.86 27.10
CA ILE A 38 5.53 -3.96 28.05
C ILE A 38 6.66 -3.74 29.07
N PRO A 39 6.36 -3.38 30.33
CA PRO A 39 7.37 -3.33 31.38
C PRO A 39 7.96 -4.73 31.59
N ALA A 40 9.28 -4.89 31.45
CA ALA A 40 9.94 -6.18 31.68
C ALA A 40 9.92 -6.54 33.20
N PRO A 41 9.83 -7.83 33.61
CA PRO A 41 10.33 -9.00 32.87
C PRO A 41 9.45 -10.28 32.93
N VAL A 42 9.13 -10.85 31.76
CA VAL A 42 9.02 -12.32 31.61
C VAL A 42 10.13 -12.73 30.65
N LEU A 43 11.13 -13.44 31.17
CA LEU A 43 12.37 -13.80 30.49
C LEU A 43 12.10 -14.39 29.09
N GLY A 44 12.61 -13.74 28.04
CA GLY A 44 12.63 -14.26 26.66
C GLY A 44 11.48 -13.81 25.74
N PHE A 45 10.41 -13.19 26.26
CA PHE A 45 9.29 -12.74 25.41
C PHE A 45 9.61 -11.52 24.54
N SER A 46 10.59 -10.71 24.95
CA SER A 46 11.02 -9.52 24.19
C SER A 46 11.47 -9.87 22.76
N ILE A 47 12.13 -11.02 22.58
CA ILE A 47 12.62 -11.46 21.27
C ILE A 47 11.48 -11.94 20.37
N ILE A 48 10.48 -12.60 20.97
CA ILE A 48 9.31 -13.11 20.24
C ILE A 48 8.52 -11.94 19.68
N ASP A 49 8.33 -10.89 20.48
CA ASP A 49 7.64 -9.68 20.06
C ASP A 49 8.33 -8.99 18.88
N ASP A 50 9.65 -8.75 18.97
CA ASP A 50 10.44 -8.18 17.87
C ASP A 50 10.33 -9.02 16.58
N ALA A 51 10.38 -10.35 16.70
CA ALA A 51 10.26 -11.26 15.57
C ALA A 51 8.87 -11.23 14.93
N VAL A 52 7.81 -11.15 15.74
CA VAL A 52 6.43 -11.03 15.26
C VAL A 52 6.23 -9.72 14.53
N VAL A 53 6.71 -8.60 15.07
CA VAL A 53 6.59 -7.28 14.42
C VAL A 53 7.40 -7.24 13.12
N LEU A 54 8.60 -7.81 13.10
CA LEU A 54 9.42 -7.90 11.90
C LEU A 54 8.75 -8.76 10.82
N ALA A 55 8.21 -9.92 11.18
CA ALA A 55 7.50 -10.81 10.27
C ALA A 55 6.24 -10.13 9.71
N PHE A 56 5.49 -9.43 10.56
CA PHE A 56 4.32 -8.65 10.18
C PHE A 56 4.68 -7.53 9.19
N LEU A 57 5.72 -6.75 9.48
CA LEU A 57 6.25 -5.71 8.59
C LEU A 57 6.62 -6.28 7.21
N LEU A 58 7.37 -7.37 7.19
CA LEU A 58 7.81 -8.02 5.95
C LEU A 58 6.62 -8.57 5.14
N SER A 59 5.63 -9.16 5.80
CA SER A 59 4.42 -9.68 5.16
C SER A 59 3.61 -8.56 4.50
N ILE A 60 3.34 -7.47 5.24
CA ILE A 60 2.62 -6.31 4.70
C ILE A 60 3.41 -5.65 3.58
N ALA A 61 4.70 -5.37 3.79
CA ALA A 61 5.53 -4.72 2.78
C ALA A 61 5.57 -5.56 1.50
N SER A 62 5.72 -6.88 1.62
CA SER A 62 5.71 -7.79 0.46
C SER A 62 4.35 -7.81 -0.23
N GLY A 63 3.25 -7.89 0.53
CA GLY A 63 1.89 -7.89 -0.01
C GLY A 63 1.55 -6.60 -0.75
N LYS A 64 1.84 -5.43 -0.14
CA LYS A 64 1.62 -4.12 -0.76
C LYS A 64 2.50 -3.93 -1.99
N THR A 65 3.79 -4.21 -1.86
CA THR A 65 4.74 -4.11 -2.99
C THR A 65 4.29 -4.99 -4.15
N LYS A 66 3.88 -6.23 -3.89
CA LYS A 66 3.32 -7.12 -4.93
C LYS A 66 2.06 -6.52 -5.55
N LYS A 67 1.16 -5.99 -4.73
CA LYS A 67 -0.12 -5.43 -5.21
C LYS A 67 0.11 -4.22 -6.14
N TYR A 68 1.07 -3.35 -5.84
CA TYR A 68 1.35 -2.14 -6.63
C TYR A 68 2.38 -2.32 -7.76
N TYR A 69 3.32 -3.27 -7.64
CA TYR A 69 4.44 -3.41 -8.58
C TYR A 69 4.49 -4.75 -9.34
N ASN A 70 3.62 -5.73 -9.08
CA ASN A 70 3.51 -6.87 -10.00
C ASN A 70 2.66 -6.52 -11.22
N GLU A 71 3.20 -6.84 -12.39
CA GLU A 71 2.60 -6.69 -13.73
C GLU A 71 1.31 -7.51 -13.96
N HIS A 72 0.84 -8.28 -12.97
CA HIS A 72 -0.40 -9.07 -13.03
C HIS A 72 -1.44 -8.69 -11.95
N GLY A 73 -1.25 -7.55 -11.25
CA GLY A 73 -2.15 -7.06 -10.21
C GLY A 73 -3.43 -6.43 -10.75
N ALA A 74 -4.28 -7.19 -11.45
CA ALA A 74 -5.61 -6.82 -11.93
C ALA A 74 -6.61 -6.41 -10.81
N GLU A 75 -6.16 -6.21 -9.58
CA GLU A 75 -6.99 -6.04 -8.39
C GLU A 75 -6.90 -4.63 -7.77
N TYR A 76 -5.93 -3.79 -8.18
CA TYR A 76 -5.93 -2.36 -7.82
C TYR A 76 -6.84 -1.49 -8.70
N LYS A 77 -7.63 -2.10 -9.59
CA LYS A 77 -8.82 -1.46 -10.20
C LYS A 77 -10.09 -1.63 -9.37
N GLY A 78 -9.98 -1.99 -8.09
CA GLY A 78 -11.13 -2.15 -7.18
C GLY A 78 -11.74 -0.87 -6.63
N LYS A 79 -11.10 0.30 -6.82
CA LYS A 79 -11.66 1.61 -6.41
C LYS A 79 -11.97 2.56 -7.55
N GLU A 80 -11.31 2.46 -8.69
CA GLU A 80 -11.69 3.23 -9.89
C GLU A 80 -13.00 2.71 -10.53
N LYS A 81 -13.36 1.42 -10.33
CA LYS A 81 -14.59 0.86 -10.90
C LYS A 81 -15.89 1.37 -10.26
N GLU A 82 -15.84 2.02 -9.10
CA GLU A 82 -17.05 2.68 -8.57
C GLU A 82 -17.29 4.02 -9.27
N ASP A 83 -16.24 4.76 -9.64
CA ASP A 83 -16.38 6.05 -10.32
C ASP A 83 -16.67 5.92 -11.83
N ILE A 84 -16.26 4.81 -12.47
CA ILE A 84 -16.50 4.56 -13.91
C ILE A 84 -17.93 4.02 -14.19
N LYS A 85 -18.72 3.66 -13.18
CA LYS A 85 -20.10 3.17 -13.40
C LYS A 85 -21.06 4.23 -13.97
N ASN A 86 -20.68 5.51 -13.95
CA ASN A 86 -21.53 6.61 -14.41
C ASN A 86 -21.06 7.27 -15.71
N VAL A 87 -20.03 6.72 -16.39
CA VAL A 87 -19.62 7.22 -17.71
C VAL A 87 -20.43 6.48 -18.77
N VAL A 88 -21.45 7.15 -19.31
CA VAL A 88 -22.21 6.66 -20.47
C VAL A 88 -21.38 6.97 -21.72
N GLU A 89 -20.66 5.97 -22.23
CA GLU A 89 -19.81 6.09 -23.42
C GLU A 89 -20.59 5.97 -24.74
N ASP A 90 -21.85 5.52 -24.70
CA ASP A 90 -22.67 5.23 -25.89
C ASP A 90 -23.70 6.33 -26.16
N VAL A 91 -23.23 7.57 -26.29
CA VAL A 91 -24.05 8.69 -26.74
C VAL A 91 -23.75 8.97 -28.21
N GLU A 92 -24.67 8.56 -29.08
CA GLU A 92 -24.68 8.94 -30.49
C GLU A 92 -24.98 10.44 -30.60
N TYR A 93 -24.04 11.22 -31.16
CA TYR A 93 -24.21 12.66 -31.36
C TYR A 93 -24.16 12.99 -32.85
N GLU A 94 -25.12 13.79 -33.29
CA GLU A 94 -25.18 14.27 -34.67
C GLU A 94 -24.55 15.66 -34.73
N ILE A 95 -23.42 15.78 -35.43
CA ILE A 95 -22.75 17.07 -35.63
C ILE A 95 -23.52 17.86 -36.69
N LYS A 96 -24.30 18.86 -36.27
CA LYS A 96 -24.80 19.88 -37.20
C LYS A 96 -23.65 20.81 -37.54
N LYS A 97 -23.20 20.76 -38.80
CA LYS A 97 -22.35 21.81 -39.36
C LYS A 97 -23.27 22.98 -39.70
N ASP A 98 -23.10 24.09 -39.00
CA ASP A 98 -23.62 25.36 -39.47
C ASP A 98 -22.72 25.78 -40.66
N GLU A 99 -23.33 25.93 -41.84
CA GLU A 99 -22.66 26.46 -43.03
C GLU A 99 -22.46 27.98 -42.85
N ASP A 100 -21.21 28.40 -42.65
CA ASP A 100 -20.76 29.79 -42.83
C ASP A 100 -20.46 30.09 -44.32
#